data_AF-A0A9W9GAV1-F1
#
_entry.id   AF-A0A9W9GAV1-F1
#
_cell.length_a   1.000
_cell.length_b   1.000
_cell.length_c   1.000
_cell.angle_alpha   90.00
_cell.angle_beta   90.00
_cell.angle_gamma   90.00
#
_symmetry.space_group_name_H-M   'P 1'
#
loop_
_entity.id
_entity.type
_entity.pdbx_description
1 polymer ?
#
loop_
_entity_poly.entity_id
_entity_poly.type
_entity_poly.pdbx_seq_one_letter_code
_entity_poly.pdbx_strand_id
1 'polypeptide(L)'
;GSGFIAAHVLETLLSRGHSVVTTVSSQQEAEATLQAHGQLPRDRLDCVIVEDIAKPNAIMGTTGILKSVQQRAPTVKRVVVTSSFAAINNVYAKTAGKVYSEERVAWEFVEKKMLSFTLSVINPPLRIRDLITAVAKERCPLTGNYGYVVLAHVLAVEKEEAGGKRFFAVSSHFSDKTIADIIGQEFPQFRDRPPTGDTLASGDYPADGV
;
A
#
# COMPACT_ATOMS: atom_id res chain seq x y z
N GLY A 1 12.31 2.25 -3.20
CA GLY A 1 11.08 1.45 -3.25
C GLY A 1 10.38 1.89 -4.50
N SER A 2 10.53 1.12 -5.57
CA SER A 2 10.05 1.47 -6.92
C SER A 2 8.52 1.28 -7.08
N GLY A 3 7.85 0.68 -6.10
CA GLY A 3 6.40 0.51 -6.12
C GLY A 3 5.64 1.83 -6.00
N PHE A 4 4.45 1.91 -6.62
CA PHE A 4 3.62 3.13 -6.69
C PHE A 4 3.42 3.84 -5.34
N ILE A 5 2.98 3.12 -4.29
CA ILE A 5 2.79 3.72 -2.95
C ILE A 5 4.13 4.12 -2.34
N ALA A 6 5.15 3.27 -2.48
CA ALA A 6 6.47 3.51 -1.90
C ALA A 6 7.15 4.76 -2.48
N ALA A 7 6.99 5.00 -3.79
CA ALA A 7 7.51 6.20 -4.47
C ALA A 7 6.87 7.48 -3.91
N HIS A 8 5.55 7.51 -3.74
CA HIS A 8 4.86 8.68 -3.19
C HIS A 8 5.16 8.90 -1.69
N VAL A 9 5.32 7.82 -0.91
CA VAL A 9 5.76 7.92 0.49
C VAL A 9 7.17 8.50 0.57
N LEU A 10 8.07 8.02 -0.27
CA LEU A 10 9.44 8.54 -0.38
C LEU A 10 9.44 10.03 -0.71
N GLU A 11 8.70 10.45 -1.74
CA GLU A 11 8.61 11.86 -2.14
C GLU A 11 8.03 12.73 -1.01
N THR A 12 6.99 12.25 -0.34
CA THR A 12 6.35 12.98 0.76
C THR A 12 7.28 13.09 1.98
N LEU A 13 8.04 12.04 2.30
CA LEU A 13 9.04 12.10 3.39
C LEU A 13 10.17 13.09 3.05
N LEU A 14 10.68 13.05 1.82
CA LEU A 14 11.75 13.95 1.38
C LEU A 14 11.30 15.43 1.38
N SER A 15 10.11 15.72 0.86
CA SER A 15 9.54 17.08 0.88
C SER A 15 9.28 17.62 2.29
N ARG A 16 9.10 16.73 3.27
CA ARG A 16 8.95 17.06 4.69
C ARG A 16 10.27 17.14 5.44
N GLY A 17 11.40 17.00 4.74
CA GLY A 17 12.74 17.19 5.27
C GLY A 17 13.38 15.95 5.89
N HIS A 18 12.79 14.77 5.72
CA HIS A 18 13.41 13.52 6.17
C HIS A 18 14.51 13.08 5.21
N SER A 19 15.56 12.44 5.74
CA SER A 19 16.47 11.63 4.93
C SER A 19 15.89 10.22 4.77
N VAL A 20 15.90 9.70 3.56
CA VAL A 20 15.28 8.42 3.21
C VAL A 20 16.32 7.51 2.58
N VAL A 21 16.46 6.31 3.14
CA VAL A 21 17.15 5.20 2.48
C VAL A 21 16.09 4.23 1.98
N THR A 22 16.13 3.88 0.71
CA THR A 22 15.10 3.04 0.10
C THR A 22 15.68 1.83 -0.60
N THR A 23 14.93 0.73 -0.65
CA THR A 23 15.38 -0.49 -1.35
C THR A 23 14.86 -0.56 -2.78
N VAL A 24 15.65 -1.11 -3.68
CA VAL A 24 15.33 -1.33 -5.10
C VAL A 24 15.82 -2.71 -5.54
N SER A 25 15.25 -3.25 -6.61
CA SER A 25 15.56 -4.61 -7.05
C SER A 25 16.80 -4.71 -7.96
N SER A 26 17.27 -3.58 -8.50
CA SER A 26 18.38 -3.52 -9.44
C SER A 26 19.09 -2.17 -9.41
N GLN A 27 20.32 -2.14 -9.93
CA GLN A 27 21.09 -0.92 -10.12
C GLN A 27 20.35 0.09 -11.01
N GLN A 28 19.70 -0.39 -12.07
CA GLN A 28 18.94 0.46 -13.00
C GLN A 28 17.76 1.17 -12.29
N GLU A 29 17.04 0.47 -11.40
CA GLU A 29 16.00 1.09 -10.58
C GLU A 29 16.57 2.12 -9.60
N ALA A 30 17.75 1.86 -9.03
CA ALA A 30 18.44 2.78 -8.13
C ALA A 30 18.73 4.10 -8.86
N GLU A 31 19.34 4.01 -10.03
CA GLU A 31 19.70 5.16 -10.87
C GLU A 31 18.46 5.94 -11.31
N ALA A 32 17.41 5.25 -11.76
CA ALA A 32 16.14 5.89 -12.13
C ALA A 32 15.51 6.63 -10.95
N THR A 33 15.51 6.03 -9.75
CA THR A 33 14.99 6.65 -8.52
C THR A 33 15.80 7.89 -8.17
N LEU A 34 17.13 7.80 -8.15
CA LEU A 34 17.99 8.93 -7.83
C LEU A 34 17.87 10.07 -8.85
N GLN A 35 17.77 9.75 -10.15
CA GLN A 35 17.59 10.74 -11.22
C GLN A 35 16.24 11.46 -11.10
N ALA A 36 15.15 10.73 -10.84
CA ALA A 36 13.82 11.32 -10.64
C ALA A 36 13.78 12.34 -9.49
N HIS A 37 14.71 12.21 -8.53
CA HIS A 37 14.86 13.07 -7.38
C HIS A 37 16.10 13.98 -7.44
N GLY A 38 16.69 14.18 -8.63
CA GLY A 38 17.97 14.89 -8.81
C GLY A 38 17.99 16.36 -8.39
N GLN A 39 16.82 16.97 -8.12
CA GLN A 39 16.71 18.33 -7.56
C GLN A 39 16.90 18.37 -6.03
N LEU A 40 16.85 17.22 -5.36
CA LEU A 40 17.03 17.13 -3.92
C LEU A 40 18.51 16.99 -3.55
N PRO A 41 18.92 17.51 -2.38
CA PRO A 41 20.25 17.29 -1.85
C PRO A 41 20.60 15.79 -1.79
N ARG A 42 21.74 15.40 -2.37
CA ARG A 42 22.18 13.99 -2.48
C ARG A 42 22.41 13.30 -1.12
N ASP A 43 22.49 14.07 -0.03
CA ASP A 43 22.61 13.58 1.34
C ASP A 43 21.27 13.13 1.96
N ARG A 44 20.14 13.39 1.27
CA ARG A 44 18.81 13.07 1.78
C ARG A 44 18.18 11.83 1.18
N LEU A 45 18.70 11.30 0.08
CA LEU A 45 18.17 10.09 -0.55
C LEU A 45 19.29 9.12 -0.91
N ASP A 46 19.19 7.89 -0.42
CA ASP A 46 20.08 6.79 -0.78
C ASP A 46 19.28 5.55 -1.19
N CYS A 47 19.89 4.70 -2.03
CA CYS A 47 19.29 3.48 -2.53
C CYS A 47 20.14 2.25 -2.17
N VAL A 48 19.51 1.27 -1.55
CA VAL A 48 20.12 -0.03 -1.25
C VAL A 48 19.55 -1.08 -2.19
N ILE A 49 20.41 -1.78 -2.90
CA ILE A 49 19.97 -2.85 -3.80
C ILE A 49 19.70 -4.08 -2.96
N VAL A 50 18.47 -4.58 -3.03
CA VAL A 50 18.04 -5.82 -2.39
C VAL A 50 17.39 -6.67 -3.47
N GLU A 51 18.16 -7.64 -3.96
CA GLU A 51 17.67 -8.61 -4.93
C GLU A 51 16.58 -9.49 -4.32
N ASP A 52 15.48 -9.63 -5.05
CA ASP A 52 14.47 -10.67 -4.86
C ASP A 52 13.69 -10.66 -3.52
N ILE A 53 12.97 -9.55 -3.29
CA ILE A 53 12.01 -9.40 -2.17
C ILE A 53 10.66 -10.09 -2.50
N ALA A 54 10.40 -10.41 -3.77
CA ALA A 54 9.10 -10.86 -4.27
C ALA A 54 8.94 -12.39 -4.38
N LYS A 55 9.84 -13.19 -3.77
CA LYS A 55 9.71 -14.66 -3.76
C LYS A 55 8.37 -15.09 -3.12
N PRO A 56 7.82 -16.26 -3.49
CA PRO A 56 6.54 -16.78 -2.98
C PRO A 56 6.42 -16.90 -1.45
N ASN A 57 7.54 -16.78 -0.71
CA ASN A 57 7.59 -16.78 0.74
C ASN A 57 7.57 -15.37 1.33
N ALA A 58 6.76 -14.45 0.81
CA ALA A 58 6.72 -13.05 1.26
C ALA A 58 6.45 -12.89 2.79
N ILE A 59 5.82 -13.89 3.42
CA ILE A 59 5.71 -14.05 4.89
C ILE A 59 7.09 -14.09 5.59
N MET A 60 8.07 -14.77 5.00
CA MET A 60 9.46 -14.77 5.46
C MET A 60 10.15 -13.43 5.20
N GLY A 61 9.72 -12.70 4.17
CA GLY A 61 10.23 -11.36 3.84
C GLY A 61 9.94 -10.36 4.96
N THR A 62 8.68 -10.21 5.35
CA THR A 62 8.26 -9.26 6.41
C THR A 62 8.90 -9.60 7.75
N THR A 63 8.84 -10.86 8.17
CA THR A 63 9.49 -11.28 9.44
C THR A 63 11.01 -11.22 9.38
N GLY A 64 11.61 -11.45 8.21
CA GLY A 64 13.05 -11.33 7.98
C GLY A 64 13.52 -9.89 8.18
N ILE A 65 12.80 -8.91 7.64
CA ILE A 65 13.08 -7.49 7.82
C ILE A 65 12.97 -7.11 9.31
N LEU A 66 11.88 -7.49 9.99
CA LEU A 66 11.70 -7.18 11.41
C LEU A 66 12.81 -7.78 12.29
N LYS A 67 13.22 -9.02 12.01
CA LYS A 67 14.35 -9.67 12.69
C LYS A 67 15.67 -8.95 12.40
N SER A 68 15.91 -8.56 11.14
CA SER A 68 17.12 -7.85 10.74
C SER A 68 17.23 -6.49 11.44
N VAL A 69 16.13 -5.73 11.49
CA VAL A 69 16.06 -4.45 12.22
C VAL A 69 16.39 -4.66 13.70
N GLN A 70 15.72 -5.63 14.35
CA GLN A 70 15.95 -5.94 15.77
C GLN A 70 17.41 -6.34 16.07
N GLN A 71 18.07 -7.05 15.15
CA GLN A 71 19.41 -7.60 15.38
C GLN A 71 20.55 -6.65 14.95
N ARG A 72 20.31 -5.82 13.92
CA ARG A 72 21.38 -5.10 13.21
C ARG A 72 21.17 -3.60 13.15
N ALA A 73 19.98 -3.08 13.48
CA ALA A 73 19.65 -1.67 13.37
C ALA A 73 19.03 -1.12 14.68
N PRO A 74 19.76 -1.13 15.81
CA PRO A 74 19.23 -0.69 17.11
C PRO A 74 18.85 0.80 17.15
N THR A 75 19.29 1.60 16.17
CA THR A 75 18.93 3.01 16.03
C THR A 75 17.53 3.23 15.43
N VAL A 76 16.92 2.19 14.83
CA VAL A 76 15.57 2.27 14.27
C VAL A 76 14.56 2.36 15.40
N LYS A 77 13.77 3.44 15.40
CA LYS A 77 12.73 3.67 16.41
C LYS A 77 11.34 3.20 15.97
N ARG A 78 11.06 3.25 14.67
CA ARG A 78 9.74 2.95 14.11
C ARG A 78 9.87 2.12 12.84
N VAL A 79 8.97 1.14 12.70
CA VAL A 79 8.77 0.38 11.47
C VAL A 79 7.31 0.54 11.07
N VAL A 80 7.06 0.91 9.81
CA VAL A 80 5.71 1.01 9.25
C VAL A 80 5.57 -0.02 8.14
N VAL A 81 4.55 -0.87 8.24
CA VAL A 81 4.29 -1.95 7.26
C VAL A 81 3.03 -1.61 6.46
N THR A 82 3.15 -1.68 5.14
CA THR A 82 1.98 -1.66 4.25
C THR A 82 1.37 -3.06 4.20
N SER A 83 0.15 -3.21 4.72
CA SER A 83 -0.67 -4.40 4.61
C SER A 83 -1.77 -4.18 3.56
N SER A 84 -2.95 -4.76 3.75
CA SER A 84 -4.14 -4.62 2.90
C SER A 84 -5.40 -4.77 3.73
N PHE A 85 -6.50 -4.18 3.28
CA PHE A 85 -7.85 -4.50 3.78
C PHE A 85 -8.14 -6.02 3.76
N ALA A 86 -7.61 -6.73 2.76
CA ALA A 86 -7.76 -8.19 2.64
C ALA A 86 -7.12 -8.99 3.80
N ALA A 87 -6.21 -8.37 4.56
CA ALA A 87 -5.62 -9.00 5.75
C ALA A 87 -6.51 -8.87 6.99
N ILE A 88 -7.50 -7.98 6.97
CA ILE A 88 -8.45 -7.75 8.07
C ILE A 88 -9.79 -8.39 7.77
N ASN A 89 -10.29 -8.21 6.54
CA ASN A 89 -11.59 -8.70 6.14
C ASN A 89 -11.43 -9.92 5.23
N ASN A 90 -12.19 -10.98 5.50
CA ASN A 90 -12.15 -12.21 4.74
C ASN A 90 -12.98 -12.07 3.45
N VAL A 91 -12.61 -11.11 2.59
CA VAL A 91 -13.33 -10.83 1.33
C VAL A 91 -13.30 -12.04 0.38
N TYR A 92 -12.39 -13.00 0.62
CA TYR A 92 -12.25 -14.26 -0.10
C TYR A 92 -12.76 -15.50 0.67
N ALA A 93 -13.51 -15.32 1.76
CA ALA A 93 -13.99 -16.41 2.63
C ALA A 93 -14.72 -17.52 1.89
N LYS A 94 -15.35 -17.20 0.75
CA LYS A 94 -16.11 -18.17 -0.05
C LYS A 94 -15.24 -19.14 -0.85
N THR A 95 -13.92 -18.94 -0.97
CA THR A 95 -13.11 -19.75 -1.91
C THR A 95 -11.79 -20.31 -1.37
N ALA A 96 -11.26 -19.86 -0.23
CA ALA A 96 -10.02 -20.44 0.30
C ALA A 96 -10.02 -20.51 1.83
N GLY A 97 -10.12 -21.73 2.35
CA GLY A 97 -9.94 -22.00 3.78
C GLY A 97 -8.53 -21.61 4.23
N LYS A 98 -8.48 -20.73 5.25
CA LYS A 98 -7.33 -20.13 5.96
C LYS A 98 -6.83 -18.80 5.43
N VAL A 99 -7.06 -17.77 6.24
CA VAL A 99 -6.43 -16.45 6.18
C VAL A 99 -4.98 -16.59 6.66
N TYR A 100 -4.03 -16.68 5.73
CA TYR A 100 -2.60 -16.50 6.01
C TYR A 100 -2.20 -15.11 5.48
N SER A 101 -2.21 -14.08 6.33
CA SER A 101 -1.75 -12.73 5.97
C SER A 101 -0.43 -12.40 6.64
N GLU A 102 0.48 -11.76 5.91
CA GLU A 102 1.80 -11.29 6.39
C GLU A 102 1.68 -10.42 7.64
N GLU A 103 0.58 -9.67 7.74
CA GLU A 103 0.26 -8.83 8.89
C GLU A 103 0.07 -9.63 10.19
N ARG A 104 -0.62 -10.77 10.15
CA ARG A 104 -0.79 -11.61 11.35
C ARG A 104 0.57 -12.05 11.88
N VAL A 105 1.48 -12.42 10.97
CA VAL A 105 2.82 -12.87 11.35
C VAL A 105 3.68 -11.71 11.88
N ALA A 106 3.49 -10.49 11.35
CA ALA A 106 4.13 -9.29 11.91
C ALA A 106 3.65 -9.01 13.33
N TRP A 107 2.34 -9.11 13.61
CA TRP A 107 1.80 -8.95 14.97
C TRP A 107 2.20 -10.08 15.91
N GLU A 108 2.20 -11.34 15.47
CA GLU A 108 2.70 -12.46 16.27
C GLU A 108 4.19 -12.28 16.64
N PHE A 109 4.98 -11.63 15.79
CA PHE A 109 6.37 -11.28 16.09
C PHE A 109 6.48 -10.20 17.17
N VAL A 110 5.60 -9.19 17.15
CA VAL A 110 5.51 -8.15 18.19
C VAL A 110 5.10 -8.76 19.53
N GLU A 111 4.06 -9.60 19.55
CA GLU A 111 3.55 -10.19 20.79
C GLU A 111 4.57 -11.11 21.48
N LYS A 112 5.40 -11.81 20.70
CA LYS A 112 6.38 -12.77 21.22
C LYS A 112 7.71 -12.15 21.63
N LYS A 113 7.95 -10.84 21.38
CA LYS A 113 9.25 -10.19 21.62
C LYS A 113 9.11 -8.75 22.12
N MET A 114 9.94 -8.38 23.10
CA MET A 114 10.19 -6.97 23.40
C MET A 114 11.00 -6.37 22.25
N LEU A 115 10.33 -5.64 21.36
CA LEU A 115 10.96 -4.98 20.24
C LEU A 115 11.66 -3.69 20.68
N SER A 116 12.81 -3.39 20.08
CA SER A 116 13.50 -2.10 20.28
C SER A 116 12.88 -0.94 19.49
N PHE A 117 11.84 -1.22 18.70
CA PHE A 117 11.14 -0.28 17.84
C PHE A 117 9.62 -0.47 17.95
N THR A 118 8.85 0.58 17.61
CA THR A 118 7.39 0.48 17.52
C THR A 118 6.96 0.10 16.11
N LEU A 119 6.03 -0.86 15.98
CA LEU A 119 5.43 -1.25 14.70
C LEU A 119 4.11 -0.50 14.47
N SER A 120 3.89 0.01 13.26
CA SER A 120 2.58 0.49 12.80
C SER A 120 2.20 -0.19 11.49
N VAL A 121 0.92 -0.47 11.28
CA VAL A 121 0.43 -1.14 10.06
C VAL A 121 -0.61 -0.27 9.34
N ILE A 122 -0.43 -0.06 8.04
CA ILE A 122 -1.37 0.65 7.18
C ILE A 122 -2.10 -0.35 6.29
N ASN A 123 -3.43 -0.36 6.34
CA ASN A 123 -4.30 -1.26 5.58
C ASN A 123 -5.11 -0.45 4.54
N PRO A 124 -4.58 -0.29 3.30
CA PRO A 124 -5.31 0.36 2.22
C PRO A 124 -6.44 -0.52 1.65
N PRO A 125 -7.51 0.09 1.08
CA PRO A 125 -8.54 -0.62 0.32
C PRO A 125 -8.00 -1.20 -1.01
N LEU A 126 -8.82 -2.01 -1.70
CA LEU A 126 -8.48 -2.70 -2.96
C LEU A 126 -8.18 -1.70 -4.11
N ARG A 127 -7.34 -2.11 -5.07
CA ARG A 127 -6.64 -1.18 -5.99
C ARG A 127 -7.40 -0.89 -7.30
N ILE A 128 -7.41 0.39 -7.71
CA ILE A 128 -8.03 0.98 -8.94
C ILE A 128 -7.45 0.49 -10.28
N ARG A 129 -6.46 -0.40 -10.32
CA ARG A 129 -5.85 -0.81 -11.60
C ARG A 129 -6.85 -1.51 -12.52
N ASP A 130 -7.72 -2.33 -11.94
CA ASP A 130 -8.50 -3.30 -12.72
C ASP A 130 -9.64 -2.64 -13.52
N LEU A 131 -10.09 -1.44 -13.12
CA LEU A 131 -11.16 -0.68 -13.79
C LEU A 131 -10.75 -0.12 -15.16
N ILE A 132 -9.44 0.06 -15.38
CA ILE A 132 -8.87 0.64 -16.61
C ILE A 132 -8.38 -0.47 -17.56
N THR A 133 -8.19 -1.69 -17.05
CA THR A 133 -7.81 -2.86 -17.84
C THR A 133 -9.07 -3.60 -18.32
N ALA A 134 -9.04 -4.22 -19.50
CA ALA A 134 -10.21 -4.84 -20.16
C ALA A 134 -10.92 -5.96 -19.34
N VAL A 135 -10.41 -6.29 -18.15
CA VAL A 135 -11.01 -7.16 -17.12
C VAL A 135 -12.36 -6.61 -16.61
N ALA A 136 -12.58 -5.29 -16.66
CA ALA A 136 -13.81 -4.65 -16.16
C ALA A 136 -15.07 -4.91 -17.02
N LYS A 137 -14.93 -5.47 -18.23
CA LYS A 137 -16.07 -5.76 -19.10
C LYS A 137 -16.93 -6.93 -18.58
N GLU A 138 -16.32 -7.85 -17.84
CA GLU A 138 -17.02 -9.04 -17.34
C GLU A 138 -17.53 -8.88 -15.90
N ARG A 139 -16.87 -8.06 -15.07
CA ARG A 139 -17.34 -7.65 -13.73
C ARG A 139 -16.69 -6.35 -13.26
N CYS A 140 -17.42 -5.55 -12.48
CA CYS A 140 -16.85 -4.37 -11.82
C CYS A 140 -15.82 -4.76 -10.75
N PRO A 141 -14.58 -4.23 -10.78
CA PRO A 141 -13.56 -4.51 -9.78
C PRO A 141 -13.56 -3.48 -8.63
N LEU A 142 -13.42 -3.97 -7.40
CA LEU A 142 -13.36 -3.18 -6.17
C LEU A 142 -12.24 -2.11 -6.19
N THR A 143 -12.61 -0.85 -5.93
CA THR A 143 -11.75 0.35 -6.09
C THR A 143 -11.18 0.92 -4.76
N GLY A 144 -10.29 1.94 -4.81
CA GLY A 144 -9.57 2.56 -3.66
C GLY A 144 -8.64 3.75 -4.00
N ASN A 145 -8.85 4.92 -3.36
CA ASN A 145 -8.08 6.18 -3.57
C ASN A 145 -6.73 6.20 -2.81
N TYR A 146 -5.68 6.78 -3.39
CA TYR A 146 -4.27 6.58 -2.97
C TYR A 146 -3.65 7.68 -2.11
N GLY A 147 -4.13 8.93 -2.17
CA GLY A 147 -3.47 10.06 -1.48
C GLY A 147 -3.43 9.89 0.05
N TYR A 148 -4.50 9.36 0.62
CA TYR A 148 -4.64 9.12 2.06
C TYR A 148 -3.73 8.00 2.57
N VAL A 149 -3.42 7.03 1.71
CA VAL A 149 -2.50 5.93 2.04
C VAL A 149 -1.10 6.49 2.26
N VAL A 150 -0.65 7.38 1.38
CA VAL A 150 0.66 8.02 1.47
C VAL A 150 0.77 8.85 2.74
N LEU A 151 -0.23 9.69 3.01
CA LEU A 151 -0.27 10.51 4.23
C LEU A 151 -0.30 9.64 5.49
N ALA A 152 -1.05 8.53 5.49
CA ALA A 152 -1.10 7.61 6.62
C ALA A 152 0.27 6.99 6.94
N HIS A 153 1.07 6.63 5.93
CA HIS A 153 2.44 6.15 6.15
C HIS A 153 3.33 7.22 6.76
N VAL A 154 3.28 8.45 6.24
CA VAL A 154 4.08 9.58 6.74
C VAL A 154 3.69 9.92 8.18
N LEU A 155 2.40 9.97 8.49
CA LEU A 155 1.92 10.21 9.85
C LEU A 155 2.31 9.08 10.80
N ALA A 156 2.30 7.82 10.35
CA ALA A 156 2.79 6.70 11.15
C ALA A 156 4.31 6.78 11.43
N VAL A 157 5.07 7.39 10.51
CA VAL A 157 6.49 7.68 10.72
C VAL A 157 6.69 8.85 11.66
N GLU A 158 5.84 9.89 11.65
CA GLU A 158 6.08 11.13 12.39
C GLU A 158 5.44 11.17 13.79
N LYS A 159 4.23 10.64 13.94
CA LYS A 159 3.41 10.76 15.14
C LYS A 159 3.72 9.63 16.10
N GLU A 160 4.14 9.96 17.31
CA GLU A 160 4.47 8.97 18.35
C GLU A 160 3.26 8.11 18.73
N GLU A 161 2.08 8.74 18.86
CA GLU A 161 0.80 8.09 19.10
C GLU A 161 0.38 7.11 18.01
N ALA A 162 1.06 7.06 16.86
CA ALA A 162 0.77 6.08 15.83
C ALA A 162 1.42 4.72 16.09
N GLY A 163 2.42 4.66 16.97
CA GLY A 163 3.10 3.42 17.33
C GLY A 163 2.14 2.38 17.93
N GLY A 164 2.27 1.14 17.50
CA GLY A 164 1.46 0.02 17.99
C GLY A 164 0.04 -0.03 17.43
N LYS A 165 -0.29 0.77 16.40
CA LYS A 165 -1.63 0.85 15.83
C LYS A 165 -1.75 0.20 14.45
N ARG A 166 -2.99 -0.18 14.11
CA ARG A 166 -3.44 -0.57 12.78
C ARG A 166 -4.34 0.55 12.24
N PHE A 167 -4.04 1.05 11.05
CA PHE A 167 -4.77 2.14 10.43
C PHE A 167 -5.49 1.69 9.17
N PHE A 168 -6.80 1.91 9.13
CA PHE A 168 -7.58 1.87 7.90
C PHE A 168 -7.42 3.19 7.17
N ALA A 169 -6.71 3.17 6.04
CA ALA A 169 -6.51 4.36 5.22
C ALA A 169 -7.67 4.52 4.23
N VAL A 170 -8.81 5.04 4.72
CA VAL A 170 -10.04 5.22 3.94
C VAL A 170 -10.48 6.69 4.08
N SER A 171 -10.78 7.34 2.96
CA SER A 171 -11.19 8.76 2.94
C SER A 171 -12.69 8.97 2.82
N SER A 172 -13.35 8.05 2.12
CA SER A 172 -14.77 8.09 1.81
C SER A 172 -15.15 6.76 1.19
N HIS A 173 -16.45 6.48 1.19
CA HIS A 173 -17.01 5.46 0.34
C HIS A 173 -17.02 5.97 -1.11
N PHE A 174 -16.85 5.06 -2.06
CA PHE A 174 -17.17 5.25 -3.48
C PHE A 174 -17.74 3.93 -3.97
N SER A 175 -18.49 3.97 -5.07
CA SER A 175 -18.98 2.79 -5.77
C SER A 175 -18.35 2.76 -7.16
N ASP A 176 -18.16 1.57 -7.72
CA ASP A 176 -17.59 1.43 -9.06
C ASP A 176 -18.50 2.10 -10.10
N LYS A 177 -19.82 2.12 -9.83
CA LYS A 177 -20.81 2.91 -10.59
C LYS A 177 -20.49 4.40 -10.58
N THR A 178 -20.28 4.98 -9.40
CA THR A 178 -19.94 6.41 -9.28
C THR A 178 -18.67 6.74 -10.09
N ILE A 179 -17.69 5.83 -10.09
CA ILE A 179 -16.44 6.02 -10.85
C ILE A 179 -16.68 5.91 -12.36
N ALA A 180 -17.45 4.93 -12.83
CA ALA A 180 -17.80 4.78 -14.24
C ALA A 180 -18.58 6.01 -14.77
N ASP A 181 -19.50 6.54 -13.97
CA ASP A 181 -20.26 7.75 -14.30
C ASP A 181 -19.34 8.97 -14.45
N ILE A 182 -18.41 9.18 -13.49
CA ILE A 182 -17.43 10.27 -13.56
C ILE A 182 -16.52 10.11 -14.79
N ILE A 183 -16.06 8.89 -15.11
CA ILE A 183 -15.23 8.66 -16.30
C ILE A 183 -15.99 9.05 -17.57
N GLY A 184 -17.26 8.66 -17.69
CA GLY A 184 -18.09 9.00 -18.84
C GLY A 184 -18.37 10.49 -18.99
N GLN A 185 -18.44 11.22 -17.88
CA GLN A 185 -18.68 12.68 -17.85
C GLN A 185 -17.39 13.49 -18.12
N GLU A 186 -16.31 13.18 -17.40
CA GLU A 186 -15.07 13.97 -17.40
C GLU A 186 -14.09 13.56 -18.49
N PHE A 187 -14.14 12.31 -18.95
CA PHE A 187 -13.25 11.78 -19.98
C PHE A 187 -14.03 11.10 -21.11
N PRO A 188 -14.72 11.87 -21.98
CA PRO A 188 -15.58 11.33 -23.04
C PRO A 188 -14.88 10.32 -23.96
N GLN A 189 -13.57 10.46 -24.18
CA GLN A 189 -12.75 9.53 -24.97
C GLN A 189 -12.65 8.11 -24.37
N PHE A 190 -13.04 7.92 -23.11
CA PHE A 190 -13.07 6.64 -22.43
C PHE A 190 -14.48 6.15 -22.11
N ARG A 191 -15.52 6.86 -22.57
CA ARG A 191 -16.93 6.57 -22.25
C ARG A 191 -17.36 5.14 -22.54
N ASP A 192 -16.79 4.51 -23.57
CA ASP A 192 -17.14 3.14 -23.99
C ASP A 192 -16.29 2.04 -23.33
N ARG A 193 -15.43 2.38 -22.37
CA ARG A 193 -14.54 1.41 -21.69
C ARG A 193 -15.13 0.84 -20.40
N PRO A 194 -15.71 1.63 -19.48
CA PRO A 194 -16.31 1.10 -18.27
C PRO A 194 -17.52 0.19 -18.55
N PRO A 195 -17.87 -0.72 -17.62
CA PRO A 195 -19.12 -1.46 -17.68
C PRO A 195 -20.33 -0.50 -17.62
N THR A 196 -21.43 -0.89 -18.28
CA THR A 196 -22.66 -0.09 -18.41
C THR A 196 -23.90 -0.96 -18.22
N GLY A 197 -25.01 -0.37 -17.78
CA GLY A 197 -26.28 -1.09 -17.60
C GLY A 197 -26.22 -2.07 -16.44
N ASP A 198 -26.83 -3.25 -16.61
CA ASP A 198 -26.97 -4.25 -15.53
C ASP A 198 -25.63 -4.76 -14.98
N THR A 199 -24.57 -4.75 -15.80
CA THR A 199 -23.22 -5.12 -15.35
C THR A 199 -22.65 -4.11 -14.34
N LEU A 200 -23.02 -2.84 -14.46
CA LEU A 200 -22.62 -1.76 -13.56
C LEU A 200 -23.47 -1.72 -12.29
N ALA A 201 -24.71 -2.20 -12.33
CA ALA A 201 -25.61 -2.21 -11.17
C ALA A 201 -25.03 -2.98 -9.97
N SER A 202 -24.27 -4.04 -10.24
CA SER A 202 -23.55 -4.81 -9.20
C SER A 202 -22.41 -4.05 -8.52
N GLY A 203 -21.94 -2.97 -9.12
CA GLY A 203 -20.89 -2.09 -8.59
C GLY A 203 -21.42 -0.87 -7.85
N ASP A 204 -22.74 -0.80 -7.58
CA ASP A 204 -23.35 0.24 -6.75
C ASP A 204 -23.39 -0.17 -5.27
N TYR A 205 -23.77 0.77 -4.39
CA TYR A 205 -23.94 0.46 -2.97
C TYR A 205 -25.04 -0.61 -2.75
N PRO A 206 -24.89 -1.48 -1.73
CA PRO A 206 -25.96 -2.37 -1.32
C PRO A 206 -27.23 -1.59 -0.99
N ALA A 207 -28.40 -2.18 -1.28
CA ALA A 207 -29.70 -1.53 -1.05
C ALA A 207 -29.97 -1.24 0.45
N ASP A 208 -29.30 -1.97 1.33
CA ASP A 208 -29.32 -1.83 2.79
C ASP A 208 -28.27 -0.83 3.33
N GLY A 209 -27.50 -0.17 2.47
CA GLY A 209 -26.51 0.84 2.82
C GLY A 209 -25.08 0.31 2.94
N VAL A 210 -24.20 1.14 3.51
CA VAL A 210 -22.77 0.85 3.75
C VAL A 210 -22.49 0.81 5.24
#